data_AF-A0A349ZXI2-F1
#
_entry.id   AF-A0A349ZXI2-F1
#
_cell.length_a   1.000
_cell.length_b   1.000
_cell.length_c   1.000
_cell.angle_alpha   90.00
_cell.angle_beta   90.00
_cell.angle_gamma   90.00
#
_symmetry.space_group_name_H-M   'P 1'
#
loop_
_entity.id
_entity.type
_entity.pdbx_description
1 polymer ?
#
loop_
_entity_poly.entity_id
_entity_poly.type
_entity_poly.pdbx_seq_one_letter_code
_entity_poly.pdbx_strand_id
1 'polypeptide(L)'
;ETAAKAQELISKNNERVLLNRKEFLALSLLIKYELLQPYNFHSAKEIKKICEAETGKVFYSATHWLQIDREQFIIKERTEEKTEPSKDILILNDSFSLPAEIAEEIKTLGNVSWTFDADTLTFPLKLRKPSSGDVLYPTGMTGKKKISKFFKDEKIPILAQQKIWLLCDATDSLLGILPYRQDRRHQTHKKTTRVYEVKI
;
A
#
# COMPACT_ATOMS: atom_id res chain seq x y z
N GLU A 1 -5.11 34.82 -18.41
CA GLU A 1 -5.55 34.65 -17.01
C GLU A 1 -5.78 33.20 -16.57
N THR A 2 -6.18 32.27 -17.44
CA THR A 2 -6.64 30.92 -17.02
C THR A 2 -5.55 29.90 -16.70
N ALA A 3 -4.34 30.03 -17.26
CA ALA A 3 -3.24 29.08 -17.02
C ALA A 3 -2.54 29.28 -15.66
N ALA A 4 -2.44 30.53 -15.17
CA ALA A 4 -1.84 30.84 -13.87
C ALA A 4 -2.68 30.29 -12.70
N LYS A 5 -4.01 30.40 -12.81
CA LYS A 5 -4.97 29.88 -11.82
C LYS A 5 -5.00 28.34 -11.78
N ALA A 6 -4.60 27.68 -12.86
CA ALA A 6 -4.53 26.22 -12.94
C ALA A 6 -3.30 25.64 -12.22
N GLN A 7 -2.21 26.42 -12.12
CA GLN A 7 -1.00 26.02 -11.38
C GLN A 7 -1.18 26.10 -9.85
N GLU A 8 -2.08 26.97 -9.36
CA GLU A 8 -2.45 27.04 -7.93
C GLU A 8 -3.24 25.82 -7.44
N LEU A 9 -3.77 24.98 -8.35
CA LEU A 9 -4.51 23.77 -8.02
C LEU A 9 -3.61 22.55 -7.77
N ILE A 10 -2.30 22.71 -8.00
CA ILE A 10 -1.31 21.66 -7.86
C ILE A 10 -0.64 21.78 -6.50
N SER A 11 -0.98 20.87 -5.59
CA SER A 11 -0.19 20.67 -4.37
C SER A 11 0.90 19.64 -4.67
N LYS A 12 2.15 20.10 -4.80
CA LYS A 12 3.32 19.21 -4.89
C LYS A 12 3.79 18.87 -3.48
N ASN A 13 3.86 17.58 -3.16
CA ASN A 13 4.47 17.10 -1.93
C ASN A 13 5.45 15.99 -2.29
N ASN A 14 6.75 16.22 -2.05
CA ASN A 14 7.89 15.29 -2.13
C ASN A 14 7.58 13.95 -2.85
N GLU A 15 7.46 13.94 -4.20
CA GLU A 15 7.21 12.76 -5.09
C GLU A 15 5.77 12.55 -5.60
N ARG A 16 4.81 13.41 -5.27
CA ARG A 16 3.44 13.31 -5.82
C ARG A 16 2.79 14.67 -6.05
N VAL A 17 1.88 14.67 -7.01
CA VAL A 17 1.10 15.83 -7.45
C VAL A 17 -0.36 15.54 -7.14
N LEU A 18 -0.98 16.42 -6.37
CA LEU A 18 -2.40 16.36 -6.04
C LEU A 18 -3.13 17.46 -6.81
N LEU A 19 -4.20 17.08 -7.52
CA LEU A 19 -5.08 17.99 -8.25
C LEU A 19 -6.49 17.90 -7.66
N ASN A 20 -7.12 19.01 -7.31
CA ASN A 20 -8.51 18.97 -6.87
C ASN A 20 -9.43 18.48 -8.00
N ARG A 21 -10.23 17.45 -7.73
CA ARG A 21 -11.05 16.81 -8.77
C ARG A 21 -12.16 17.72 -9.29
N LYS A 22 -12.83 18.45 -8.40
CA LYS A 22 -13.96 19.33 -8.75
C LYS A 22 -13.47 20.50 -9.62
N GLU A 23 -12.40 21.13 -9.18
CA GLU A 23 -11.78 22.25 -9.92
C GLU A 23 -11.25 21.77 -11.27
N PHE A 24 -10.54 20.63 -11.31
CA PHE A 24 -10.03 20.05 -12.56
C PHE A 24 -11.15 19.73 -13.56
N LEU A 25 -12.26 19.15 -13.09
CA LEU A 25 -13.40 18.84 -13.96
C LEU A 25 -14.10 20.10 -14.50
N ALA A 26 -14.06 21.22 -13.76
CA ALA A 26 -14.62 22.50 -14.17
C ALA A 26 -13.77 23.23 -15.24
N LEU A 27 -12.54 22.81 -15.49
CA LEU A 27 -11.65 23.42 -16.49
C LEU A 27 -12.05 23.06 -17.93
N SER A 28 -11.64 23.91 -18.87
CA SER A 28 -11.79 23.63 -20.30
C SER A 28 -10.92 22.43 -20.72
N LEU A 29 -11.30 21.75 -21.82
CA LEU A 29 -10.53 20.62 -22.35
C LEU A 29 -9.08 20.98 -22.69
N LEU A 30 -8.85 22.22 -23.15
CA LEU A 30 -7.51 22.72 -23.44
C LEU A 30 -6.64 22.81 -22.18
N ILE A 31 -7.19 23.36 -21.10
CA ILE A 31 -6.44 23.49 -19.83
C ILE A 31 -6.22 22.13 -19.18
N LYS A 32 -7.21 21.22 -19.26
CA LYS A 32 -7.04 19.83 -18.80
C LYS A 32 -5.88 19.14 -19.51
N TYR A 33 -5.73 19.40 -20.81
CA TYR A 33 -4.63 18.89 -21.61
C TYR A 33 -3.29 19.49 -21.17
N GLU A 34 -3.22 20.81 -21.02
CA GLU A 34 -2.01 21.50 -20.55
C GLU A 34 -1.57 21.05 -19.14
N LEU A 35 -2.52 20.74 -18.26
CA LEU A 35 -2.22 20.26 -16.90
C LEU A 35 -1.68 18.82 -16.86
N LEU A 36 -2.14 17.95 -17.76
CA LEU A 36 -1.74 16.54 -17.78
C LEU A 36 -0.57 16.24 -18.73
N GLN A 37 -0.27 17.16 -19.65
CA GLN A 37 0.87 17.13 -20.58
C GLN A 37 2.23 16.88 -19.90
N PRO A 38 2.59 17.58 -18.81
CA PRO A 38 3.84 17.36 -18.08
C PRO A 38 4.01 15.95 -17.51
N TYR A 39 2.92 15.18 -17.41
CA TYR A 39 2.89 13.82 -16.86
C TYR A 39 2.69 12.76 -17.97
N ASN A 40 3.00 13.10 -19.23
CA ASN A 40 2.93 12.24 -20.41
C ASN A 40 1.53 11.73 -20.80
N PHE A 41 0.44 12.36 -20.33
CA PHE A 41 -0.91 12.07 -20.81
C PHE A 41 -1.23 12.96 -22.02
N HIS A 42 -0.83 12.52 -23.22
CA HIS A 42 -0.94 13.31 -24.46
C HIS A 42 -2.17 12.95 -25.32
N SER A 43 -2.98 11.98 -24.89
CA SER A 43 -4.13 11.53 -25.67
C SER A 43 -5.42 12.20 -25.20
N ALA A 44 -6.07 12.98 -26.08
CA ALA A 44 -7.37 13.59 -25.79
C ALA A 44 -8.45 12.55 -25.44
N LYS A 45 -8.38 11.35 -26.04
CA LYS A 45 -9.27 10.22 -25.72
C LYS A 45 -9.04 9.70 -24.30
N GLU A 46 -7.79 9.70 -23.84
CA GLU A 46 -7.41 9.26 -22.50
C GLU A 46 -7.84 10.26 -21.43
N ILE A 47 -7.63 11.55 -21.67
CA ILE A 47 -8.06 12.61 -20.76
C ILE A 47 -9.58 12.61 -20.59
N LYS A 48 -10.33 12.38 -21.67
CA LYS A 48 -11.79 12.24 -21.61
C LYS A 48 -12.19 11.04 -20.73
N LYS A 49 -11.51 9.90 -20.89
CA LYS A 49 -11.72 8.72 -20.04
C LYS A 49 -11.36 8.96 -18.57
N ILE A 50 -10.33 9.76 -18.29
CA ILE A 50 -9.96 10.15 -16.91
C ILE A 50 -11.07 10.99 -16.27
N CYS A 51 -11.67 11.90 -17.03
CA CYS A 51 -12.76 12.76 -16.53
C CYS A 51 -14.05 11.98 -16.24
N GLU A 52 -14.36 10.99 -17.06
CA GLU A 52 -15.58 10.17 -16.97
C GLU A 52 -15.44 8.97 -16.03
N ALA A 53 -14.25 8.71 -15.49
CA ALA A 53 -13.97 7.51 -14.72
C ALA A 53 -14.40 7.58 -13.25
N GLU A 54 -14.76 6.41 -12.73
CA GLU A 54 -15.12 6.22 -11.34
C GLU A 54 -13.92 6.31 -10.39
N THR A 55 -14.20 6.66 -9.14
CA THR A 55 -13.21 6.69 -8.06
C THR A 55 -12.55 5.33 -7.88
N GLY A 56 -11.23 5.31 -7.72
CA GLY A 56 -10.41 4.11 -7.58
C GLY A 56 -9.81 3.60 -8.88
N LYS A 57 -10.19 4.15 -10.04
CA LYS A 57 -9.55 3.83 -11.32
C LYS A 57 -8.16 4.47 -11.41
N VAL A 58 -7.23 3.75 -12.03
CA VAL A 58 -5.85 4.18 -12.29
C VAL A 58 -5.63 4.24 -13.80
N PHE A 59 -4.94 5.29 -14.25
CA PHE A 59 -4.48 5.51 -15.61
C PHE A 59 -2.97 5.58 -15.62
N TYR A 60 -2.36 5.09 -16.69
CA TYR A 60 -0.91 5.00 -16.82
C TYR A 60 -0.48 5.78 -18.05
N SER A 61 0.57 6.58 -17.91
CA SER A 61 1.30 7.18 -19.02
C SER A 61 2.68 6.52 -19.16
N ALA A 62 3.48 7.01 -20.09
CA ALA A 62 4.85 6.52 -20.26
C ALA A 62 5.70 6.72 -18.99
N THR A 63 5.50 7.83 -18.28
CA THR A 63 6.36 8.27 -17.17
C THR A 63 5.63 8.39 -15.84
N HIS A 64 4.30 8.33 -15.79
CA HIS A 64 3.50 8.59 -14.59
C HIS A 64 2.30 7.64 -14.49
N TRP A 65 1.70 7.57 -13.30
CA TRP A 65 0.35 7.03 -13.11
C TRP A 65 -0.55 8.06 -12.42
N LEU A 66 -1.83 8.05 -12.77
CA LEU A 66 -2.87 8.93 -12.27
C LEU A 66 -3.99 8.10 -11.68
N GLN A 67 -4.28 8.29 -10.40
CA GLN A 67 -5.38 7.64 -9.70
C GLN A 67 -6.48 8.65 -9.33
N ILE A 68 -7.72 8.22 -9.52
CA ILE A 68 -8.89 9.01 -9.17
C ILE A 68 -9.28 8.72 -7.72
N ASP A 69 -9.20 9.74 -6.87
CA ASP A 69 -9.73 9.73 -5.51
C ASP A 69 -11.05 10.52 -5.44
N ARG A 70 -11.73 10.51 -4.28
CA ARG A 70 -13.03 11.18 -4.11
C ARG A 70 -12.94 12.68 -4.34
N GLU A 71 -11.89 13.32 -3.81
CA GLU A 71 -11.73 14.77 -3.82
C GLU A 71 -10.59 15.26 -4.72
N GLN A 72 -9.73 14.34 -5.20
CA GLN A 72 -8.49 14.68 -5.88
C GLN A 72 -8.08 13.65 -6.94
N PHE A 73 -7.31 14.08 -7.94
CA PHE A 73 -6.48 13.21 -8.75
C PHE A 73 -5.08 13.16 -8.16
N ILE A 74 -4.54 11.95 -8.01
CA ILE A 74 -3.21 11.70 -7.47
C ILE A 74 -2.33 11.27 -8.63
N ILE A 75 -1.32 12.06 -8.95
CA ILE A 75 -0.34 11.75 -10.00
C ILE A 75 1.00 11.47 -9.33
N LYS A 76 1.63 10.36 -9.71
CA LYS A 76 2.99 10.03 -9.31
C LYS A 76 3.82 9.61 -10.51
N GLU A 77 5.11 9.84 -10.43
CA GLU A 77 6.04 9.28 -11.40
C GLU A 77 5.93 7.76 -11.34
N ARG A 78 5.91 7.16 -12.54
CA ARG A 78 6.18 5.77 -12.73
C ARG A 78 7.68 5.67 -12.55
N THR A 79 8.11 5.46 -11.31
CA THR A 79 9.35 4.76 -11.12
C THR A 79 9.25 3.54 -12.01
N GLU A 80 10.19 3.38 -12.95
CA GLU A 80 10.73 2.06 -13.17
C GLU A 80 11.23 1.63 -11.79
N GLU A 81 10.30 1.16 -10.97
CA GLU A 81 10.56 -0.04 -10.25
C GLU A 81 10.99 -1.01 -11.36
N LYS A 82 12.33 -1.06 -11.61
CA LYS A 82 13.00 -2.32 -11.29
C LYS A 82 12.16 -2.86 -10.15
N THR A 83 11.39 -3.90 -10.41
CA THR A 83 10.95 -4.79 -9.35
C THR A 83 12.21 -4.99 -8.52
N GLU A 84 12.39 -4.15 -7.51
CA GLU A 84 13.26 -4.41 -6.39
C GLU A 84 12.66 -5.74 -5.99
N PRO A 85 13.40 -6.85 -6.21
CA PRO A 85 12.87 -8.17 -5.92
C PRO A 85 12.30 -8.03 -4.53
N SER A 86 10.99 -8.26 -4.40
CA SER A 86 10.21 -8.08 -3.18
C SER A 86 11.18 -8.28 -2.02
N LYS A 87 11.61 -7.19 -1.37
CA LYS A 87 12.66 -7.27 -0.36
C LYS A 87 12.02 -8.01 0.81
N ASP A 88 12.04 -9.33 0.69
CA ASP A 88 11.68 -10.27 1.73
C ASP A 88 12.80 -10.08 2.76
N ILE A 89 12.48 -9.35 3.81
CA ILE A 89 13.47 -9.08 4.85
C ILE A 89 13.42 -10.26 5.79
N LEU A 90 14.50 -11.03 5.83
CA LEU A 90 14.62 -12.16 6.73
C LEU A 90 14.87 -11.65 8.15
N ILE A 91 14.02 -12.09 9.08
CA ILE A 91 14.16 -11.92 10.52
C ILE A 91 14.82 -13.21 11.05
N LEU A 92 16.08 -13.09 11.45
CA LEU A 92 16.87 -14.15 12.05
C LEU A 92 16.93 -13.94 13.56
N ASN A 93 16.45 -14.93 14.33
CA ASN A 93 16.72 -15.11 15.76
C ASN A 93 16.77 -13.82 16.58
N ASP A 94 15.60 -13.21 16.81
CA ASP A 94 15.38 -12.07 17.72
C ASP A 94 16.12 -10.77 17.38
N SER A 95 16.91 -10.76 16.30
CA SER A 95 17.67 -9.61 15.82
C SER A 95 17.07 -9.14 14.50
N PHE A 96 16.28 -8.07 14.54
CA PHE A 96 15.83 -7.36 13.35
C PHE A 96 17.06 -6.76 12.63
N SER A 97 17.69 -7.53 11.75
CA SER A 97 18.59 -6.96 10.75
C SER A 97 17.75 -6.32 9.64
N LEU A 98 17.00 -5.29 10.02
CA LEU A 98 16.26 -4.45 9.09
C LEU A 98 17.21 -3.38 8.56
N PRO A 99 17.21 -3.10 7.24
CA PRO A 99 17.77 -1.85 6.74
C PRO A 99 17.18 -0.66 7.52
N ALA A 100 18.02 0.32 7.88
CA ALA A 100 17.63 1.43 8.75
C ALA A 100 16.35 2.15 8.29
N GLU A 101 16.19 2.32 6.97
CA GLU A 101 15.01 2.91 6.34
C GLU A 101 13.71 2.14 6.66
N ILE A 102 13.78 0.81 6.66
CA ILE A 102 12.63 -0.05 6.90
C ILE A 102 12.37 -0.20 8.40
N ALA A 103 13.42 -0.23 9.22
CA ALA A 103 13.30 -0.18 10.67
C ALA A 103 12.54 1.06 11.13
N GLU A 104 12.86 2.24 10.58
CA GLU A 104 12.14 3.47 10.87
C GLU A 104 10.70 3.43 10.34
N GLU A 105 10.48 2.93 9.11
CA GLU A 105 9.12 2.80 8.57
C GLU A 105 8.25 1.90 9.47
N ILE A 106 8.79 0.79 9.96
CA ILE A 106 8.10 -0.15 10.84
C ILE A 106 7.86 0.43 12.24
N LYS A 107 8.84 1.12 12.84
CA LYS A 107 8.66 1.80 14.13
C LYS A 107 7.50 2.81 14.10
N THR A 108 7.29 3.47 12.96
CA THR A 108 6.16 4.42 12.82
C THR A 108 4.78 3.75 12.77
N LEU A 109 4.72 2.42 12.58
CA LEU A 109 3.46 1.66 12.60
C LEU A 109 2.92 1.46 14.03
N GLY A 110 3.70 1.77 15.06
CA GLY A 110 3.35 1.57 16.47
C GLY A 110 3.75 0.20 17.01
N ASN A 111 3.62 0.02 18.31
CA ASN A 111 4.06 -1.19 19.00
C ASN A 111 3.13 -2.37 18.69
N VAL A 112 3.66 -3.39 18.02
CA VAL A 112 2.96 -4.66 17.77
C VAL A 112 3.60 -5.73 18.65
N SER A 113 2.82 -6.33 19.56
CA SER A 113 3.22 -7.53 20.29
C SER A 113 2.25 -8.66 19.95
N TRP A 114 2.75 -9.69 19.29
CA TRP A 114 1.99 -10.88 18.93
C TRP A 114 2.68 -12.13 19.46
N THR A 115 1.88 -13.08 19.92
CA THR A 115 2.34 -14.39 20.39
C THR A 115 1.90 -15.48 19.44
N PHE A 116 2.83 -16.35 19.09
CA PHE A 116 2.65 -17.45 18.17
C PHE A 116 2.96 -18.78 18.85
N ASP A 117 2.30 -19.84 18.40
CA ASP A 117 2.71 -21.20 18.71
C ASP A 117 4.00 -21.51 17.95
N ALA A 118 5.11 -21.63 18.68
CA ALA A 118 6.44 -21.75 18.11
C ALA A 118 6.60 -23.04 17.28
N ASP A 119 5.82 -24.08 17.58
CA ASP A 119 5.88 -25.35 16.85
C ASP A 119 5.13 -25.27 15.51
N THR A 120 4.38 -24.19 15.27
CA THR A 120 3.71 -23.90 13.99
C THR A 120 4.49 -22.96 13.07
N LEU A 121 5.65 -22.47 13.51
CA LEU A 121 6.45 -21.49 12.77
C LEU A 121 7.62 -22.15 12.05
N THR A 122 7.85 -21.71 10.80
CA THR A 122 9.06 -22.06 10.06
C THR A 122 10.00 -20.87 10.00
N PHE A 123 11.20 -21.01 10.54
CA PHE A 123 12.22 -19.95 10.53
C PHE A 123 13.09 -20.01 9.26
N PRO A 124 13.69 -18.88 8.82
CA PRO A 124 13.55 -17.53 9.38
C PRO A 124 12.15 -16.93 9.14
N LEU A 125 11.71 -16.05 10.04
CA LEU A 125 10.53 -15.23 9.75
C LEU A 125 10.91 -14.20 8.70
N LYS A 126 9.93 -13.60 8.01
CA LYS A 126 10.20 -12.58 7.02
C LYS A 126 9.13 -11.50 6.96
N LEU A 127 9.56 -10.30 6.58
CA LEU A 127 8.68 -9.21 6.22
C LEU A 127 8.64 -9.05 4.70
N ARG A 128 7.44 -9.00 4.14
CA ARG A 128 7.25 -8.72 2.72
C ARG A 128 6.06 -7.82 2.47
N LYS A 129 5.99 -7.25 1.27
CA LYS A 129 4.82 -6.50 0.82
C LYS A 129 3.66 -7.45 0.48
N PRO A 130 2.40 -6.99 0.61
CA PRO A 130 1.24 -7.76 0.17
C PRO A 130 1.26 -8.08 -1.32
N SER A 131 0.93 -9.32 -1.66
CA SER A 131 0.82 -9.82 -3.03
C SER A 131 -0.62 -10.22 -3.37
N SER A 132 -0.91 -10.29 -4.66
CA SER A 132 -2.21 -10.77 -5.14
C SER A 132 -2.40 -12.23 -4.75
N GLY A 133 -3.54 -12.52 -4.11
CA GLY A 133 -3.86 -13.87 -3.66
C GLY A 133 -3.63 -14.09 -2.18
N ASP A 134 -2.96 -13.18 -1.47
CA ASP A 134 -2.76 -13.31 -0.02
C ASP A 134 -4.09 -13.37 0.74
N VAL A 135 -4.13 -14.28 1.72
CA VAL A 135 -5.30 -14.54 2.55
C VAL A 135 -4.91 -14.50 4.02
N LEU A 136 -5.67 -13.73 4.79
CA LEU A 136 -5.60 -13.65 6.24
C LEU A 136 -6.75 -14.44 6.87
N TYR A 137 -6.45 -15.12 7.98
CA TYR A 137 -7.45 -15.65 8.91
C TYR A 137 -7.46 -14.77 10.16
N PRO A 138 -8.18 -13.64 10.15
CA PRO A 138 -8.01 -12.62 11.18
C PRO A 138 -8.40 -13.11 12.57
N THR A 139 -7.54 -12.88 13.55
CA THR A 139 -7.84 -13.15 14.97
C THR A 139 -9.12 -12.42 15.41
N GLY A 140 -9.97 -13.11 16.17
CA GLY A 140 -11.26 -12.59 16.64
C GLY A 140 -12.39 -12.61 15.62
N MET A 141 -12.16 -13.10 14.40
CA MET A 141 -13.18 -13.19 13.35
C MET A 141 -13.30 -14.62 12.82
N THR A 142 -14.48 -15.00 12.32
CA THR A 142 -14.69 -16.29 11.65
C THR A 142 -14.36 -16.19 10.15
N GLY A 143 -13.83 -17.29 9.60
CA GLY A 143 -13.49 -17.39 8.17
C GLY A 143 -12.14 -16.82 7.77
N LYS A 144 -11.94 -16.73 6.44
CA LYS A 144 -10.74 -16.23 5.78
C LYS A 144 -11.07 -15.01 4.93
N LYS A 145 -10.13 -14.09 4.77
CA LYS A 145 -10.31 -12.85 4.01
C LYS A 145 -9.11 -12.60 3.13
N LYS A 146 -9.34 -12.28 1.84
CA LYS A 146 -8.27 -11.74 0.99
C LYS A 146 -7.74 -10.45 1.60
N ILE A 147 -6.43 -10.22 1.56
CA ILE A 147 -5.84 -9.00 2.12
C ILE A 147 -6.44 -7.75 1.46
N SER A 148 -6.67 -7.78 0.14
CA SER A 148 -7.35 -6.68 -0.56
C SER A 148 -8.77 -6.39 -0.05
N LYS A 149 -9.49 -7.42 0.43
CA LYS A 149 -10.80 -7.25 1.08
C LYS A 149 -10.63 -6.73 2.51
N PHE A 150 -9.63 -7.20 3.24
CA PHE A 150 -9.30 -6.68 4.58
C PHE A 150 -9.01 -5.17 4.54
N PHE A 151 -8.18 -4.71 3.60
CA PHE A 151 -7.88 -3.29 3.43
C PHE A 151 -9.11 -2.44 3.11
N LYS A 152 -10.05 -2.97 2.32
CA LYS A 152 -11.31 -2.29 2.02
C LYS A 152 -12.20 -2.18 3.26
N ASP A 153 -12.35 -3.27 4.01
CA ASP A 153 -13.22 -3.32 5.20
C ASP A 153 -12.70 -2.40 6.31
N GLU A 154 -11.38 -2.36 6.51
CA GLU A 154 -10.70 -1.46 7.46
C GLU A 154 -10.55 -0.02 6.93
N LYS A 155 -11.07 0.27 5.72
CA LYS A 155 -11.00 1.58 5.06
C LYS A 155 -9.58 2.15 4.96
N ILE A 156 -8.59 1.28 4.76
CA ILE A 156 -7.18 1.67 4.68
C ILE A 156 -6.93 2.38 3.34
N PRO A 157 -6.45 3.64 3.34
CA PRO A 157 -6.12 4.36 2.11
C PRO A 157 -5.06 3.63 1.29
N ILE A 158 -5.16 3.65 -0.04
CA ILE A 158 -4.21 2.97 -0.95
C ILE A 158 -2.76 3.38 -0.68
N LEU A 159 -2.54 4.65 -0.34
CA LEU A 159 -1.22 5.16 0.03
C LEU A 159 -0.67 4.55 1.33
N ALA A 160 -1.55 4.27 2.29
CA ALA A 160 -1.16 3.56 3.51
C ALA A 160 -0.90 2.08 3.20
N GLN A 161 -1.67 1.46 2.29
CA GLN A 161 -1.46 0.07 1.87
C GLN A 161 -0.06 -0.18 1.28
N GLN A 162 0.55 0.80 0.60
CA GLN A 162 1.92 0.71 0.09
C GLN A 162 2.97 0.58 1.20
N LYS A 163 2.68 1.10 2.40
CA LYS A 163 3.55 1.04 3.57
C LYS A 163 3.31 -0.18 4.46
N ILE A 164 2.28 -0.97 4.16
CA ILE A 164 1.94 -2.15 4.95
C ILE A 164 2.96 -3.26 4.69
N TRP A 165 3.37 -3.88 5.78
CA TRP A 165 4.23 -5.05 5.80
C TRP A 165 3.43 -6.26 6.31
N LEU A 166 3.69 -7.41 5.70
CA LEU A 166 3.18 -8.69 6.14
C LEU A 166 4.29 -9.43 6.88
N LEU A 167 3.97 -9.94 8.06
CA LEU A 167 4.81 -10.88 8.77
C LEU A 167 4.46 -12.29 8.28
N CYS A 168 5.45 -12.98 7.75
CA CYS A 168 5.34 -14.34 7.23
C CYS A 168 6.43 -15.24 7.82
N ASP A 169 6.24 -16.55 7.69
CA ASP A 169 7.29 -17.53 7.98
C ASP A 169 8.12 -17.86 6.71
N ALA A 170 9.11 -18.75 6.83
CA ALA A 170 9.96 -19.15 5.71
C ALA A 170 9.21 -19.82 4.55
N THR A 171 7.99 -20.32 4.78
CA THR A 171 7.15 -21.00 3.78
C THR A 171 6.12 -20.05 3.13
N ASP A 172 6.24 -18.74 3.36
CA ASP A 172 5.25 -17.73 2.97
C ASP A 172 3.89 -17.85 3.69
N SER A 173 3.83 -18.61 4.80
CA SER A 173 2.63 -18.63 5.62
C SER A 173 2.47 -17.31 6.36
N LEU A 174 1.32 -16.66 6.15
CA LEU A 174 1.00 -15.37 6.76
C LEU A 174 0.79 -15.51 8.28
N LEU A 175 1.55 -14.73 9.04
CA LEU A 175 1.47 -14.60 10.50
C LEU A 175 0.69 -13.34 10.91
N GLY A 176 0.70 -12.28 10.10
CA GLY A 176 -0.11 -11.09 10.35
C GLY A 176 0.16 -9.93 9.39
N ILE A 177 -0.71 -8.92 9.46
CA ILE A 177 -0.63 -7.65 8.73
C ILE A 177 -0.24 -6.55 9.71
N LEU A 178 0.94 -5.96 9.58
CA LEU A 178 1.42 -4.92 10.48
C LEU A 178 0.80 -3.56 10.15
N PRO A 179 0.40 -2.76 11.15
CA PRO A 179 0.22 -3.08 12.58
C PRO A 179 -1.18 -3.63 12.90
N TYR A 180 -1.98 -3.95 11.88
CA TYR A 180 -3.43 -4.10 11.98
C TYR A 180 -3.92 -5.40 12.64
N ARG A 181 -3.45 -6.57 12.21
CA ARG A 181 -4.11 -7.84 12.58
C ARG A 181 -3.22 -9.07 12.47
N GLN A 182 -3.22 -9.89 13.51
CA GLN A 182 -2.58 -11.22 13.52
C GLN A 182 -3.43 -12.27 12.74
N ASP A 183 -2.76 -13.26 12.15
CA ASP A 183 -3.37 -14.48 11.61
C ASP A 183 -3.55 -15.51 12.73
N ARG A 184 -4.78 -15.96 12.94
CA ARG A 184 -5.15 -16.87 14.02
C ARG A 184 -4.58 -18.29 13.87
N ARG A 185 -4.16 -18.69 12.66
CA ARG A 185 -3.68 -20.08 12.41
C ARG A 185 -2.42 -20.41 13.19
N HIS A 186 -1.62 -19.39 13.49
CA HIS A 186 -0.36 -19.50 14.21
C HIS A 186 -0.48 -18.97 15.65
N GLN A 187 -1.67 -18.60 16.10
CA GLN A 187 -1.88 -18.06 17.44
C GLN A 187 -1.73 -19.16 18.50
N THR A 188 -1.25 -18.77 19.68
CA THR A 188 -1.21 -19.63 20.85
C THR A 188 -2.61 -20.16 21.21
N HIS A 189 -2.66 -21.43 21.63
CA HIS A 189 -3.87 -22.10 22.09
C HIS A 189 -3.59 -22.90 23.38
N LYS A 190 -4.63 -23.48 23.99
CA LYS A 190 -4.51 -24.20 25.28
C LYS A 190 -3.49 -25.34 25.28
N LYS A 191 -3.15 -25.90 24.12
CA LYS A 191 -2.17 -26.99 23.96
C LYS A 191 -0.77 -26.51 23.57
N THR A 192 -0.56 -25.20 23.41
CA THR A 192 0.73 -24.65 22.99
C THR A 192 1.71 -24.82 24.15
N THR A 193 2.81 -25.53 23.88
CA THR A 193 3.88 -25.79 24.86
C THR A 193 5.00 -24.77 24.74
N ARG A 194 5.22 -24.24 23.54
CA ARG A 194 6.28 -23.27 23.24
C ARG A 194 5.69 -22.03 22.58
N VAL A 195 5.95 -20.88 23.17
CA VAL A 195 5.45 -19.58 22.69
C VAL A 195 6.61 -18.81 22.08
N TYR A 196 6.40 -18.26 20.89
CA TYR A 196 7.29 -17.30 20.26
C TYR A 196 6.63 -15.92 20.25
N GLU A 197 7.26 -14.94 20.88
CA GLU A 197 6.75 -13.56 20.91
C GLU A 197 7.50 -12.71 19.88
N VAL A 198 6.73 -12.03 19.03
CA VAL A 198 7.27 -11.02 18.12
C VAL A 198 6.86 -9.65 18.65
N LYS A 199 7.87 -8.82 18.91
CA LYS A 199 7.72 -7.41 19.24
C LYS A 199 8.31 -6.57 18.12
N ILE A 200 7.49 -5.72 17.54
CA ILE A 200 7.83 -4.81 16.44
C ILE A 200 7.50 -3.38 16.86
#